data_AF-A0AAE9DQD6-F1
#
_entry.id   AF-A0AAE9DQD6-F1
#
_cell.length_a   1.000
_cell.length_b   1.000
_cell.length_c   1.000
_cell.angle_alpha   90.00
_cell.angle_beta   90.00
_cell.angle_gamma   90.00
#
_symmetry.space_group_name_H-M   'P 1'
#
loop_
_entity.id
_entity.type
_entity.pdbx_description
1 polymer ?
#
loop_
_entity_poly.entity_id
_entity_poly.type
_entity_poly.pdbx_seq_one_letter_code
_entity_poly.pdbx_strand_id
1 'polypeptide(L)'
;MNSIIFKYSFLCFSIFLFIILLHHSDTISQTVLSLTHPIPIYYSTWHKCVQRQLLNTNETPETFWKNFVKRSRECDKSSNIWENMRVIALKNQDEMKYAVLPVKKSSNNVFVTLGIGQDITAEEAFQKEMTKINQNVTFYGADPIVEGNSEKYSTIGKFFPFAIGAEAGFSIASVLQDGDYKDVSVVHVDIYYFLSQVLKENKIDYLWMDTEFAEYELFNIFYKNEKLSRMDIAFCQMSLEVHNPSLEQKKKFKDFIEKLIEENVYGFFFAEDVSHIRLWLFNFGTVFKFSVCINRAHFFAMNMTTMAPIGRKHPKMWQWYHIELNDVILFQEWKVQDSGTMIWSCFVVGFAGILLEFLKYSGWAVSEKILPAEKRTKYGGILVPSDSRFWTNHIIQSFYHFWQTLLAFLLMNIYMTFNIYICLSVCLGLAIGHFFFGSRVH
;
A
#
# COMPACT_ATOMS: atom_id res chain seq x y z
N MET A 1 23.49 36.50 -36.23
CA MET A 1 22.42 36.27 -37.24
C MET A 1 21.43 35.16 -36.86
N ASN A 2 21.83 34.03 -36.26
CA ASN A 2 20.96 32.85 -36.11
C ASN A 2 19.68 33.01 -35.23
N SER A 3 19.59 34.00 -34.34
CA SER A 3 18.40 34.19 -33.48
C SER A 3 17.19 34.79 -34.21
N ILE A 4 17.40 35.52 -35.31
CA ILE A 4 16.33 36.30 -35.97
C ILE A 4 15.52 35.40 -36.92
N ILE A 5 16.18 34.55 -37.70
CA ILE A 5 15.54 33.61 -38.64
C ILE A 5 14.60 32.64 -37.89
N PHE A 6 15.02 32.18 -36.70
CA PHE A 6 14.22 31.28 -35.85
C PHE A 6 12.93 31.94 -35.33
N LYS A 7 12.99 33.24 -34.98
CA LYS A 7 11.83 34.00 -34.49
C LYS A 7 10.76 34.21 -35.57
N TYR A 8 11.15 34.54 -36.80
CA TYR A 8 10.18 34.76 -37.89
C TYR A 8 9.58 33.46 -38.43
N SER A 9 10.34 32.36 -38.47
CA SER A 9 9.81 31.04 -38.84
C SER A 9 8.69 30.58 -37.88
N PHE A 10 8.88 30.81 -36.58
CA PHE A 10 7.88 30.47 -35.56
C PHE A 10 6.62 31.35 -35.65
N LEU A 11 6.78 32.64 -35.97
CA LEU A 11 5.66 33.57 -36.13
C LEU A 11 4.74 33.14 -37.28
N CYS A 12 5.29 32.81 -38.45
CA CYS A 12 4.51 32.32 -39.59
C CYS A 12 3.77 31.00 -39.29
N PHE A 13 4.40 30.07 -38.57
CA PHE A 13 3.78 28.81 -38.18
C PHE A 13 2.62 29.02 -37.20
N SER A 14 2.78 29.92 -36.23
CA SER A 14 1.72 30.25 -35.26
C SER A 14 0.51 30.94 -35.88
N ILE A 15 0.70 31.81 -36.88
CA ILE A 15 -0.40 32.46 -37.62
C ILE A 15 -1.18 31.44 -38.46
N PHE A 16 -0.47 30.52 -39.14
CA PHE A 16 -1.11 29.43 -39.90
C PHE A 16 -1.94 28.52 -39.00
N LEU A 17 -1.44 28.18 -37.81
CA LEU A 17 -2.16 27.40 -36.82
C LEU A 17 -3.40 28.13 -36.29
N PHE A 18 -3.31 29.46 -36.08
CA PHE A 18 -4.42 30.29 -35.60
C PHE A 18 -5.61 30.35 -36.59
N ILE A 19 -5.33 30.37 -37.89
CA ILE A 19 -6.37 30.33 -38.94
C ILE A 19 -7.11 28.98 -38.94
N ILE A 20 -6.40 27.87 -38.70
CA ILE A 20 -7.00 26.54 -38.57
C ILE A 20 -7.86 26.43 -37.31
N LEU A 21 -7.43 27.05 -36.20
CA LEU A 21 -8.16 27.06 -34.93
C LEU A 21 -9.50 27.83 -34.98
N LEU A 22 -9.63 28.84 -35.83
CA LEU A 22 -10.88 29.61 -35.99
C LEU A 22 -12.00 28.82 -36.70
N HIS A 23 -11.70 27.72 -37.40
CA HIS A 23 -12.68 27.04 -38.25
C HIS A 23 -13.37 25.83 -37.58
N HIS A 24 -12.95 25.41 -36.38
CA HIS A 24 -13.45 24.17 -35.77
C HIS A 24 -13.82 24.31 -34.27
N SER A 25 -14.30 25.48 -33.86
CA SER A 25 -15.06 25.58 -32.61
C SER A 25 -16.47 25.03 -32.84
N ASP A 26 -16.77 23.88 -32.23
CA ASP A 26 -18.03 23.75 -31.48
C ASP A 26 -18.03 22.58 -30.48
N THR A 27 -18.57 22.89 -29.30
CA THR A 27 -19.19 22.01 -28.28
C THR A 27 -18.41 20.99 -27.41
N ILE A 28 -18.43 21.27 -26.09
CA ILE A 28 -18.74 20.36 -24.94
C ILE A 28 -17.64 19.33 -24.53
N SER A 29 -17.11 19.18 -23.30
CA SER A 29 -17.38 19.55 -21.88
C SER A 29 -17.70 18.35 -20.95
N GLN A 30 -17.14 18.42 -19.72
CA GLN A 30 -17.21 17.51 -18.55
C GLN A 30 -16.39 16.20 -18.66
N THR A 31 -15.85 15.56 -17.58
CA THR A 31 -15.97 15.79 -16.11
C THR A 31 -14.63 15.51 -15.35
N VAL A 32 -14.64 15.40 -14.01
CA VAL A 32 -13.47 15.28 -13.09
C VAL A 32 -13.25 13.83 -12.58
N LEU A 33 -12.00 13.42 -12.33
CA LEU A 33 -11.61 12.13 -11.73
C LEU A 33 -10.93 12.32 -10.36
N SER A 34 -11.30 11.54 -9.34
CA SER A 34 -10.71 11.59 -7.99
C SER A 34 -9.51 10.62 -7.83
N LEU A 35 -8.43 11.06 -7.19
CA LEU A 35 -7.30 10.18 -6.86
C LEU A 35 -7.69 9.15 -5.78
N THR A 36 -7.37 7.88 -6.02
CA THR A 36 -7.28 6.83 -5.01
C THR A 36 -5.90 6.16 -5.10
N HIS A 37 -5.35 5.73 -3.96
CA HIS A 37 -4.12 4.93 -3.98
C HIS A 37 -4.44 3.50 -4.42
N PRO A 38 -3.73 2.92 -5.41
CA PRO A 38 -4.04 1.59 -5.90
C PRO A 38 -3.62 0.51 -4.91
N ILE A 39 -4.55 -0.43 -4.67
CA ILE A 39 -4.32 -1.68 -3.93
C ILE A 39 -3.18 -2.47 -4.61
N PRO A 40 -2.26 -3.13 -3.86
CA PRO A 40 -1.16 -3.88 -4.47
C PRO A 40 -1.63 -5.01 -5.40
N ILE A 41 -0.94 -5.17 -6.54
CA ILE A 41 -1.31 -6.16 -7.55
C ILE A 41 -1.29 -7.58 -6.98
N TYR A 42 -0.24 -7.95 -6.22
CA TYR A 42 -0.13 -9.27 -5.58
C TYR A 42 -1.33 -9.58 -4.67
N TYR A 43 -1.81 -8.59 -3.92
CA TYR A 43 -2.97 -8.74 -3.06
C TYR A 43 -4.25 -8.95 -3.88
N SER A 44 -4.45 -8.16 -4.94
CA SER A 44 -5.61 -8.34 -5.84
C SER A 44 -5.62 -9.70 -6.57
N THR A 45 -4.45 -10.26 -6.85
CA THR A 45 -4.28 -11.60 -7.45
C THR A 45 -4.59 -12.69 -6.43
N TRP A 46 -4.04 -12.58 -5.21
CA TRP A 46 -4.34 -13.49 -4.10
C TRP A 46 -5.83 -13.51 -3.77
N HIS A 47 -6.45 -12.33 -3.70
CA HIS A 47 -7.86 -12.17 -3.38
C HIS A 47 -8.76 -12.92 -4.37
N LYS A 48 -8.51 -12.78 -5.68
CA LYS A 48 -9.20 -13.54 -6.74
C LYS A 48 -8.98 -15.06 -6.62
N CYS A 49 -7.80 -15.48 -6.15
CA CYS A 49 -7.53 -16.89 -5.91
C CYS A 49 -8.33 -17.43 -4.73
N VAL A 50 -8.33 -16.76 -3.57
CA VAL A 50 -9.08 -17.23 -2.39
C VAL A 50 -10.59 -17.19 -2.60
N GLN A 51 -11.12 -16.16 -3.30
CA GLN A 51 -12.52 -16.14 -3.75
C GLN A 51 -12.88 -17.41 -4.53
N ARG A 52 -12.06 -17.80 -5.50
CA ARG A 52 -12.28 -19.00 -6.32
C ARG A 52 -12.12 -20.33 -5.55
N GLN A 53 -11.21 -20.39 -4.57
CA GLN A 53 -10.86 -21.64 -3.87
C GLN A 53 -11.68 -21.90 -2.59
N LEU A 54 -12.20 -20.85 -1.96
CA LEU A 54 -12.77 -20.90 -0.61
C LEU A 54 -14.25 -20.47 -0.52
N LEU A 55 -14.76 -19.61 -1.42
CA LEU A 55 -16.19 -19.23 -1.42
C LEU A 55 -17.06 -20.28 -2.13
N ASN A 56 -17.09 -21.51 -1.61
CA ASN A 56 -17.95 -22.58 -2.09
C ASN A 56 -19.10 -22.84 -1.10
N THR A 57 -20.28 -22.32 -1.43
CA THR A 57 -21.50 -22.42 -0.60
C THR A 57 -21.95 -23.85 -0.32
N ASN A 58 -21.57 -24.82 -1.17
CA ASN A 58 -21.97 -26.23 -1.05
C ASN A 58 -20.99 -27.09 -0.24
N GLU A 59 -19.88 -26.53 0.26
CA GLU A 59 -18.87 -27.28 1.04
C GLU A 59 -19.20 -27.33 2.54
N THR A 60 -19.08 -28.52 3.15
CA THR A 60 -19.32 -28.70 4.60
C THR A 60 -18.19 -28.09 5.44
N PRO A 61 -18.45 -27.63 6.68
CA PRO A 61 -17.42 -27.03 7.54
C PRO A 61 -16.20 -27.94 7.80
N GLU A 62 -16.37 -29.25 7.87
CA GLU A 62 -15.28 -30.21 8.07
C GLU A 62 -14.43 -30.38 6.81
N THR A 63 -15.08 -30.39 5.64
CA THR A 63 -14.40 -30.48 4.34
C THR A 63 -13.65 -29.17 4.05
N PHE A 64 -14.23 -28.03 4.41
CA PHE A 64 -13.59 -26.72 4.37
C PHE A 64 -12.35 -26.70 5.28
N TRP A 65 -12.50 -26.98 6.58
CA TRP A 65 -11.41 -27.00 7.57
C TRP A 65 -10.22 -27.84 7.09
N LYS A 66 -10.47 -29.10 6.68
CA LYS A 66 -9.44 -30.04 6.23
C LYS A 66 -8.66 -29.57 4.98
N ASN A 67 -9.28 -28.77 4.12
CA ASN A 67 -8.67 -28.30 2.87
C ASN A 67 -8.17 -26.85 2.93
N PHE A 68 -8.58 -26.07 3.94
CA PHE A 68 -8.35 -24.63 4.02
C PHE A 68 -6.88 -24.26 3.91
N VAL A 69 -6.02 -24.82 4.76
CA VAL A 69 -4.57 -24.53 4.78
C VAL A 69 -3.94 -24.81 3.42
N LYS A 70 -4.21 -25.99 2.83
CA LYS A 70 -3.70 -26.34 1.49
C LYS A 70 -4.12 -25.31 0.43
N ARG A 71 -5.41 -24.98 0.35
CA ARG A 71 -5.95 -24.04 -0.65
C ARG A 71 -5.45 -22.61 -0.44
N SER A 72 -5.30 -22.17 0.81
CA SER A 72 -4.73 -20.87 1.15
C SER A 72 -3.27 -20.78 0.67
N ARG A 73 -2.46 -21.81 0.94
CA ARG A 73 -1.04 -21.84 0.54
C ARG A 73 -0.84 -21.95 -0.97
N GLU A 74 -1.77 -22.57 -1.71
CA GLU A 74 -1.81 -22.48 -3.18
C GLU A 74 -2.02 -21.04 -3.67
N CYS A 75 -2.85 -20.23 -2.99
CA CYS A 75 -3.07 -18.82 -3.31
C CYS A 75 -1.88 -17.92 -2.92
N ASP A 76 -1.24 -18.17 -1.78
CA ASP A 76 0.01 -17.49 -1.40
C ASP A 76 1.10 -17.71 -2.45
N LYS A 77 1.27 -18.96 -2.89
CA LYS A 77 2.30 -19.37 -3.86
C LYS A 77 2.03 -18.80 -5.25
N SER A 78 0.79 -18.82 -5.72
CA SER A 78 0.42 -18.29 -7.05
C SER A 78 0.47 -16.76 -7.14
N SER A 79 0.56 -16.07 -6.00
CA SER A 79 0.64 -14.60 -5.92
C SER A 79 2.00 -14.09 -5.41
N ASN A 80 3.00 -14.98 -5.31
CA ASN A 80 4.34 -14.72 -4.78
C ASN A 80 4.34 -13.91 -3.46
N ILE A 81 3.44 -14.24 -2.53
CA ILE A 81 3.23 -13.45 -1.30
C ILE A 81 4.52 -13.33 -0.47
N TRP A 82 5.29 -14.41 -0.35
CA TRP A 82 6.54 -14.44 0.41
C TRP A 82 7.57 -13.40 -0.07
N GLU A 83 7.77 -13.31 -1.39
CA GLU A 83 8.71 -12.38 -2.03
C GLU A 83 8.23 -10.93 -1.95
N ASN A 84 6.92 -10.72 -2.10
CA ASN A 84 6.30 -9.39 -2.12
C ASN A 84 6.18 -8.76 -0.72
N MET A 85 5.88 -9.54 0.32
CA MET A 85 5.66 -9.02 1.67
C MET A 85 6.92 -8.94 2.53
N ARG A 86 7.99 -9.68 2.17
CA ARG A 86 9.28 -9.68 2.90
C ARG A 86 9.12 -9.94 4.40
N VAL A 87 8.34 -10.96 4.74
CA VAL A 87 8.16 -11.40 6.13
C VAL A 87 9.49 -11.84 6.74
N ILE A 88 9.67 -11.51 8.02
CA ILE A 88 10.64 -12.17 8.89
C ILE A 88 9.99 -13.38 9.55
N ALA A 89 10.77 -14.42 9.78
CA ALA A 89 10.36 -15.63 10.48
C ALA A 89 11.04 -15.65 11.86
N LEU A 90 10.23 -15.75 12.90
CA LEU A 90 10.63 -15.66 14.31
C LEU A 90 10.38 -17.02 14.94
N LYS A 91 11.45 -17.67 15.39
CA LYS A 91 11.37 -19.02 15.92
C LYS A 91 11.02 -19.00 17.42
N ASN A 92 10.00 -19.76 17.79
CA ASN A 92 9.69 -20.15 19.17
C ASN A 92 10.26 -21.55 19.47
N GLN A 93 10.07 -22.09 20.68
CA GLN A 93 10.47 -23.47 20.99
C GLN A 93 9.71 -24.53 20.17
N ASP A 94 8.45 -24.27 19.87
CA ASP A 94 7.45 -25.15 19.26
C ASP A 94 7.01 -24.71 17.85
N GLU A 95 7.03 -23.41 17.55
CA GLU A 95 6.46 -22.84 16.33
C GLU A 95 7.32 -21.78 15.60
N MET A 96 6.80 -21.28 14.47
CA MET A 96 7.35 -20.14 13.72
C MET A 96 6.29 -19.03 13.62
N LYS A 97 6.55 -17.86 14.21
CA LYS A 97 5.73 -16.65 14.06
C LYS A 97 6.25 -15.81 12.88
N TYR A 98 5.35 -15.27 12.04
CA TYR A 98 5.73 -14.38 10.94
C TYR A 98 5.33 -12.92 11.23
N ALA A 99 6.15 -11.97 10.76
CA ALA A 99 5.86 -10.54 10.86
C ALA A 99 6.44 -9.75 9.67
N VAL A 100 5.85 -8.60 9.36
CA VAL A 100 6.37 -7.59 8.41
C VAL A 100 6.86 -6.39 9.21
N LEU A 101 8.14 -6.06 9.07
CA LEU A 101 8.79 -4.92 9.73
C LEU A 101 8.39 -3.57 9.09
N PRO A 102 8.38 -2.46 9.86
CA PRO A 102 7.96 -1.16 9.37
C PRO A 102 9.03 -0.52 8.46
N VAL A 103 8.62 -0.12 7.25
CA VAL A 103 9.52 0.42 6.21
C VAL A 103 9.84 1.92 6.37
N LYS A 104 9.08 2.64 7.22
CA LYS A 104 9.36 4.04 7.60
C LYS A 104 9.61 4.13 9.09
N LYS A 105 10.47 5.08 9.50
CA LYS A 105 10.67 5.38 10.92
C LYS A 105 9.36 5.84 11.57
N SER A 106 8.83 5.04 12.49
CA SER A 106 7.69 5.38 13.33
C SER A 106 8.18 6.10 14.59
N SER A 107 7.32 6.90 15.23
CA SER A 107 7.60 7.48 16.55
C SER A 107 7.54 6.42 17.66
N ASN A 108 6.62 5.46 17.52
CA ASN A 108 6.49 4.27 18.36
C ASN A 108 5.76 3.17 17.55
N ASN A 109 5.95 1.90 17.88
CA ASN A 109 5.17 0.79 17.33
C ASN A 109 4.51 0.06 18.51
N VAL A 110 3.23 -0.30 18.39
CA VAL A 110 2.50 -0.96 19.48
C VAL A 110 2.38 -2.46 19.20
N PHE A 111 2.84 -3.28 20.15
CA PHE A 111 2.79 -4.73 20.08
C PHE A 111 1.95 -5.26 21.23
N VAL A 112 0.96 -6.10 20.93
CA VAL A 112 0.06 -6.72 21.91
C VAL A 112 0.15 -8.23 21.79
N THR A 113 0.47 -8.91 22.88
CA THR A 113 0.37 -10.38 23.01
C THR A 113 -0.83 -10.71 23.89
N LEU A 114 -1.75 -11.54 23.41
CA LEU A 114 -2.91 -12.07 24.16
C LEU A 114 -2.73 -13.57 24.30
N GLY A 115 -2.55 -14.03 25.54
CA GLY A 115 -1.93 -15.32 25.83
C GLY A 115 -0.45 -15.25 25.53
N ILE A 116 0.35 -15.10 26.58
CA ILE A 116 1.82 -15.06 26.48
C ILE A 116 2.36 -16.49 26.46
N GLY A 117 1.71 -17.40 27.19
CA GLY A 117 2.24 -18.72 27.42
C GLY A 117 3.56 -18.65 28.20
N GLN A 118 4.35 -19.73 28.15
CA GLN A 118 5.59 -19.82 28.92
C GLN A 118 6.85 -19.47 28.11
N ASP A 119 6.73 -19.08 26.84
CA ASP A 119 7.86 -18.72 25.95
C ASP A 119 7.65 -17.35 25.30
N ILE A 120 8.62 -16.45 25.46
CA ILE A 120 8.65 -15.11 24.85
C ILE A 120 9.79 -14.95 23.83
N THR A 121 10.41 -16.06 23.39
CA THR A 121 11.58 -16.06 22.50
C THR A 121 11.27 -15.36 21.17
N ALA A 122 10.06 -15.52 20.64
CA ALA A 122 9.61 -14.85 19.42
C ALA A 122 9.46 -13.33 19.60
N GLU A 123 8.92 -12.86 20.72
CA GLU A 123 8.80 -11.44 21.08
C GLU A 123 10.17 -10.79 21.29
N GLU A 124 11.09 -11.46 21.99
CA GLU A 124 12.48 -11.00 22.13
C GLU A 124 13.19 -10.92 20.76
N ALA A 125 13.00 -11.93 19.90
CA ALA A 125 13.54 -11.93 18.55
C ALA A 125 12.97 -10.77 17.72
N PHE A 126 11.68 -10.48 17.87
CA PHE A 126 11.04 -9.33 17.23
C PHE A 126 11.65 -8.00 17.73
N GLN A 127 11.84 -7.84 19.04
CA GLN A 127 12.50 -6.66 19.62
C GLN A 127 13.93 -6.47 19.06
N LYS A 128 14.68 -7.57 18.91
CA LYS A 128 16.03 -7.57 18.31
C LYS A 128 15.98 -7.11 16.84
N GLU A 129 15.04 -7.58 16.03
CA GLU A 129 14.88 -7.11 14.64
C GLU A 129 14.47 -5.62 14.55
N MET A 130 13.53 -5.16 15.39
CA MET A 130 13.13 -3.75 15.48
C MET A 130 14.30 -2.83 15.87
N THR A 131 15.15 -3.29 16.80
CA THR A 131 16.35 -2.56 17.22
C THR A 131 17.35 -2.40 16.07
N LYS A 132 17.56 -3.44 15.24
CA LYS A 132 18.46 -3.37 14.07
C LYS A 132 18.06 -2.29 13.07
N ILE A 133 16.75 -2.04 12.91
CA ILE A 133 16.21 -0.99 12.03
C ILE A 133 15.98 0.35 12.74
N ASN A 134 16.47 0.51 13.98
CA ASN A 134 16.39 1.75 14.78
C ASN A 134 14.94 2.24 14.98
N GLN A 135 14.07 1.29 15.32
CA GLN A 135 12.66 1.49 15.65
C GLN A 135 12.39 1.09 17.10
N ASN A 136 11.59 1.86 17.80
CA ASN A 136 11.11 1.50 19.13
C ASN A 136 9.78 0.74 19.01
N VAL A 137 9.57 -0.21 19.92
CA VAL A 137 8.33 -0.97 20.08
C VAL A 137 7.95 -0.98 21.56
N THR A 138 6.66 -0.78 21.84
CA THR A 138 6.07 -0.89 23.18
C THR A 138 5.25 -2.17 23.24
N PHE A 139 5.63 -3.08 24.14
CA PHE A 139 4.99 -4.37 24.31
C PHE A 139 3.95 -4.34 25.45
N TYR A 140 2.78 -4.91 25.19
CA TYR A 140 1.70 -5.11 26.14
C TYR A 140 1.25 -6.57 26.10
N GLY A 141 1.38 -7.30 27.20
CA GLY A 141 1.06 -8.73 27.27
C GLY A 141 -0.05 -8.99 28.28
N ALA A 142 -1.09 -9.71 27.89
CA ALA A 142 -2.19 -10.09 28.78
C ALA A 142 -2.30 -11.62 28.88
N ASP A 143 -2.23 -12.14 30.11
CA ASP A 143 -2.26 -13.56 30.42
C ASP A 143 -2.86 -13.78 31.83
N PRO A 144 -3.76 -14.75 32.03
CA PRO A 144 -4.30 -15.06 33.36
C PRO A 144 -3.28 -15.75 34.29
N ILE A 145 -2.25 -16.41 33.75
CA ILE A 145 -1.19 -17.05 34.54
C ILE A 145 -0.13 -16.00 34.87
N VAL A 146 -0.03 -15.66 36.16
CA VAL A 146 0.91 -14.64 36.66
C VAL A 146 2.29 -15.23 36.96
N GLU A 147 2.34 -16.44 37.52
CA GLU A 147 3.58 -17.09 37.94
C GLU A 147 4.48 -17.43 36.74
N GLY A 148 5.75 -17.02 36.80
CA GLY A 148 6.71 -17.13 35.69
C GLY A 148 6.47 -16.15 34.53
N ASN A 149 5.25 -16.07 34.01
CA ASN A 149 4.93 -15.26 32.83
C ASN A 149 5.06 -13.76 33.08
N SER A 150 4.64 -13.29 34.27
CA SER A 150 4.75 -11.88 34.64
C SER A 150 6.20 -11.39 34.72
N GLU A 151 7.10 -12.18 35.30
CA GLU A 151 8.53 -11.87 35.38
C GLU A 151 9.18 -11.88 34.00
N LYS A 152 8.91 -12.92 33.19
CA LYS A 152 9.40 -13.03 31.81
C LYS A 152 8.97 -11.84 30.96
N TYR A 153 7.67 -11.59 30.81
CA TYR A 153 7.17 -10.55 29.90
C TYR A 153 7.52 -9.13 30.38
N SER A 154 7.67 -8.90 31.69
CA SER A 154 8.10 -7.61 32.24
C SER A 154 9.54 -7.22 31.87
N THR A 155 10.33 -8.13 31.30
CA THR A 155 11.66 -7.80 30.74
C THR A 155 11.57 -7.00 29.43
N ILE A 156 10.50 -7.17 28.66
CA ILE A 156 10.31 -6.55 27.33
C ILE A 156 9.16 -5.54 27.29
N GLY A 157 8.18 -5.64 28.18
CA GLY A 157 6.92 -4.91 28.10
C GLY A 157 6.16 -4.80 29.42
N LYS A 158 4.88 -4.45 29.31
CA LYS A 158 3.96 -4.39 30.45
C LYS A 158 3.05 -5.62 30.48
N PHE A 159 3.08 -6.35 31.58
CA PHE A 159 2.21 -7.50 31.84
C PHE A 159 0.86 -7.08 32.44
N PHE A 160 -0.21 -7.80 32.09
CA PHE A 160 -1.57 -7.65 32.59
C PHE A 160 -2.13 -9.01 33.06
N PRO A 161 -2.47 -9.17 34.36
CA PRO A 161 -2.82 -10.45 34.97
C PRO A 161 -4.30 -10.84 34.77
N PHE A 162 -4.74 -10.93 33.52
CA PHE A 162 -6.11 -11.33 33.17
C PHE A 162 -6.22 -11.85 31.74
N ALA A 163 -7.22 -12.70 31.50
CA ALA A 163 -7.57 -13.14 30.16
C ALA A 163 -8.29 -12.02 29.39
N ILE A 164 -8.22 -12.04 28.06
CA ILE A 164 -9.04 -11.19 27.20
C ILE A 164 -10.18 -12.04 26.61
N GLY A 165 -11.36 -11.44 26.47
CA GLY A 165 -12.53 -12.09 25.88
C GLY A 165 -13.38 -11.12 25.05
N ALA A 166 -14.38 -11.69 24.36
CA ALA A 166 -15.37 -10.91 23.63
C ALA A 166 -16.36 -10.18 24.56
N GLU A 167 -16.51 -10.67 25.80
CA GLU A 167 -17.31 -10.06 26.88
C GLU A 167 -16.51 -10.11 28.19
N ALA A 168 -16.89 -9.27 29.16
CA ALA A 168 -16.29 -9.28 30.49
C ALA A 168 -17.05 -10.23 31.44
N GLY A 169 -16.34 -11.08 32.17
CA GLY A 169 -16.96 -12.07 33.04
C GLY A 169 -15.98 -13.09 33.63
N PHE A 170 -16.54 -14.16 34.19
CA PHE A 170 -15.80 -15.35 34.64
C PHE A 170 -16.11 -16.49 33.68
N SER A 171 -15.07 -17.10 33.12
CA SER A 171 -15.18 -18.37 32.37
C SER A 171 -14.17 -19.37 32.93
N ILE A 172 -14.37 -20.64 32.59
CA ILE A 172 -13.31 -21.65 32.74
C ILE A 172 -12.42 -21.52 31.50
N ALA A 173 -11.11 -21.36 31.71
CA ALA A 173 -10.11 -21.45 30.67
C ALA A 173 -9.15 -22.59 30.99
N SER A 174 -8.74 -23.32 29.95
CA SER A 174 -7.64 -24.28 30.02
C SER A 174 -6.34 -23.51 30.08
N VAL A 175 -5.55 -23.69 31.14
CA VAL A 175 -4.28 -22.97 31.35
C VAL A 175 -3.15 -23.94 31.68
N LEU A 176 -1.98 -23.72 31.08
CA LEU A 176 -0.79 -24.54 31.28
C LEU A 176 -0.10 -24.19 32.61
N GLN A 177 -0.32 -24.99 33.64
CA GLN A 177 0.26 -24.81 34.98
C GLN A 177 1.02 -26.07 35.42
N ASP A 178 2.29 -25.90 35.80
CA ASP A 178 3.23 -26.99 36.14
C ASP A 178 3.55 -27.96 34.99
N GLY A 179 3.22 -27.60 33.75
CA GLY A 179 3.38 -28.44 32.56
C GLY A 179 2.14 -29.25 32.18
N ASP A 180 1.09 -29.22 33.01
CA ASP A 180 -0.22 -29.82 32.72
C ASP A 180 -1.26 -28.73 32.43
N TYR A 181 -2.17 -29.00 31.51
CA TYR A 181 -3.34 -28.15 31.27
C TYR A 181 -4.42 -28.39 32.34
N LYS A 182 -4.84 -27.30 33.00
CA LYS A 182 -5.84 -27.33 34.07
C LYS A 182 -6.95 -26.32 33.78
N ASP A 183 -8.20 -26.74 33.97
CA ASP A 183 -9.37 -25.88 33.90
C ASP A 183 -9.43 -24.96 35.12
N VAL A 184 -9.17 -23.66 34.92
CA VAL A 184 -9.18 -22.64 35.98
C VAL A 184 -10.22 -21.58 35.67
N SER A 185 -10.94 -21.11 36.70
CA SER A 185 -11.84 -19.96 36.53
C SER A 185 -10.99 -18.68 36.42
N VAL A 186 -11.00 -18.06 35.25
CA VAL A 186 -10.26 -16.84 34.96
C VAL A 186 -11.20 -15.66 34.73
N VAL A 187 -10.73 -14.46 35.09
CA VAL A 187 -11.42 -13.21 34.80
C VAL A 187 -11.08 -12.79 33.38
N HIS A 188 -12.10 -12.60 32.55
CA HIS A 188 -11.97 -12.01 31.23
C HIS A 188 -12.28 -10.52 31.25
N VAL A 189 -11.43 -9.75 30.59
CA VAL A 189 -11.66 -8.34 30.26
C VAL A 189 -12.10 -8.25 28.79
N ASP A 190 -13.17 -7.50 28.52
CA ASP A 190 -13.65 -7.19 27.17
C ASP A 190 -12.53 -6.54 26.34
N ILE A 191 -12.25 -7.10 25.15
CA ILE A 191 -11.20 -6.64 24.24
C ILE A 191 -11.31 -5.14 23.91
N TYR A 192 -12.53 -4.60 23.77
CA TYR A 192 -12.73 -3.19 23.43
C TYR A 192 -12.41 -2.26 24.60
N TYR A 193 -12.75 -2.66 25.83
CA TYR A 193 -12.36 -1.98 27.06
C TYR A 193 -10.84 -2.05 27.27
N PHE A 194 -10.22 -3.21 27.05
CA PHE A 194 -8.77 -3.37 27.15
C PHE A 194 -8.03 -2.41 26.20
N LEU A 195 -8.37 -2.43 24.91
CA LEU A 195 -7.72 -1.57 23.93
C LEU A 195 -7.99 -0.08 24.19
N SER A 196 -9.26 0.31 24.40
CA SER A 196 -9.63 1.74 24.50
C SER A 196 -9.37 2.39 25.86
N GLN A 197 -9.51 1.67 26.98
CA GLN A 197 -9.42 2.23 28.34
C GLN A 197 -8.13 1.83 29.07
N VAL A 198 -7.64 0.61 28.87
CA VAL A 198 -6.46 0.09 29.59
C VAL A 198 -5.17 0.43 28.86
N LEU A 199 -5.08 0.14 27.56
CA LEU A 199 -3.93 0.51 26.72
C LEU A 199 -3.99 1.98 26.30
N LYS A 200 -5.17 2.45 25.88
CA LYS A 200 -5.41 3.79 25.30
C LYS A 200 -4.62 4.05 23.99
N GLU A 201 -4.30 2.97 23.28
CA GLU A 201 -3.63 2.99 21.99
C GLU A 201 -4.68 2.91 20.88
N ASN A 202 -4.71 3.89 19.98
CA ASN A 202 -5.62 3.90 18.83
C ASN A 202 -5.09 3.11 17.63
N LYS A 203 -3.83 2.67 17.67
CA LYS A 203 -3.21 1.91 16.59
C LYS A 203 -2.36 0.80 17.17
N ILE A 204 -2.72 -0.43 16.84
CA ILE A 204 -2.01 -1.65 17.22
C ILE A 204 -1.27 -2.14 15.98
N ASP A 205 0.06 -2.04 15.99
CA ASP A 205 0.89 -2.45 14.84
C ASP A 205 0.95 -3.98 14.72
N TYR A 206 1.06 -4.67 15.86
CA TYR A 206 1.17 -6.13 15.95
C TYR A 206 0.20 -6.63 17.03
N LEU A 207 -0.66 -7.59 16.68
CA LEU A 207 -1.49 -8.32 17.63
C LEU A 207 -1.21 -9.82 17.49
N TRP A 208 -0.58 -10.43 18.48
CA TRP A 208 -0.47 -11.89 18.56
C TRP A 208 -1.53 -12.42 19.52
N MET A 209 -2.35 -13.36 19.04
CA MET A 209 -3.49 -13.91 19.75
C MET A 209 -3.40 -15.43 19.79
N ASP A 210 -3.21 -15.95 20.99
CA ASP A 210 -3.21 -17.35 21.35
C ASP A 210 -4.04 -17.49 22.63
N THR A 211 -5.36 -17.65 22.49
CA THR A 211 -6.30 -17.43 23.60
C THR A 211 -7.11 -18.66 23.99
N GLU A 212 -6.56 -19.86 23.75
CA GLU A 212 -7.07 -21.15 24.23
C GLU A 212 -8.62 -21.27 24.10
N PHE A 213 -9.08 -21.33 22.85
CA PHE A 213 -10.48 -21.34 22.40
C PHE A 213 -11.28 -20.03 22.49
N ALA A 214 -10.81 -18.97 23.15
CA ALA A 214 -11.53 -17.69 23.18
C ALA A 214 -11.52 -16.95 21.82
N GLU A 215 -10.66 -17.35 20.88
CA GLU A 215 -10.54 -16.73 19.56
C GLU A 215 -11.84 -16.80 18.73
N TYR A 216 -12.63 -17.85 18.93
CA TYR A 216 -13.88 -18.08 18.19
C TYR A 216 -14.95 -17.00 18.44
N GLU A 217 -14.94 -16.38 19.62
CA GLU A 217 -15.82 -15.25 19.92
C GLU A 217 -15.18 -13.91 19.52
N LEU A 218 -13.84 -13.88 19.40
CA LEU A 218 -13.06 -12.69 19.03
C LEU A 218 -12.96 -12.48 17.51
N PHE A 219 -13.32 -13.45 16.66
CA PHE A 219 -13.35 -13.31 15.19
C PHE A 219 -14.04 -12.01 14.70
N ASN A 220 -15.04 -11.50 15.45
CA ASN A 220 -15.74 -10.27 15.11
C ASN A 220 -14.88 -8.99 15.14
N ILE A 221 -13.72 -8.99 15.80
CA ILE A 221 -12.81 -7.82 15.84
C ILE A 221 -12.09 -7.60 14.50
N PHE A 222 -12.04 -8.63 13.64
CA PHE A 222 -11.36 -8.61 12.35
C PHE A 222 -12.29 -8.32 11.17
N TYR A 223 -13.62 -8.31 11.37
CA TYR A 223 -14.55 -7.80 10.36
C TYR A 223 -14.40 -6.28 10.18
N LYS A 224 -15.16 -5.71 9.25
CA LYS A 224 -15.39 -4.27 9.10
C LYS A 224 -16.16 -3.74 10.31
N ASN A 225 -15.44 -3.64 11.42
CA ASN A 225 -16.02 -3.51 12.74
C ASN A 225 -16.34 -2.03 13.03
N GLU A 226 -17.62 -1.70 13.04
CA GLU A 226 -18.09 -0.34 13.34
C GLU A 226 -17.77 0.10 14.77
N LYS A 227 -17.64 -0.82 15.73
CA LYS A 227 -17.31 -0.50 17.13
C LYS A 227 -15.85 -0.05 17.24
N LEU A 228 -14.91 -0.79 16.64
CA LEU A 228 -13.51 -0.34 16.53
C LEU A 228 -13.36 0.93 15.70
N SER A 229 -14.08 1.04 14.57
CA SER A 229 -14.07 2.23 13.72
C SER A 229 -14.59 3.49 14.46
N ARG A 230 -15.61 3.34 15.31
CA ARG A 230 -16.10 4.41 16.20
C ARG A 230 -15.14 4.77 17.33
N MET A 231 -14.28 3.83 17.73
CA MET A 231 -13.22 4.03 18.73
C MET A 231 -11.91 4.57 18.11
N ASP A 232 -11.85 4.75 16.78
CA ASP A 232 -10.64 5.10 16.01
C ASP A 232 -9.50 4.06 16.18
N ILE A 233 -9.83 2.80 16.51
CA ILE A 233 -8.88 1.71 16.73
C ILE A 233 -8.63 0.93 15.43
N ALA A 234 -7.37 0.72 15.06
CA ALA A 234 -6.97 -0.09 13.90
C ALA A 234 -5.85 -1.09 14.23
N PHE A 235 -5.99 -2.33 13.72
CA PHE A 235 -4.93 -3.34 13.68
C PHE A 235 -4.20 -3.28 12.34
N CYS A 236 -2.87 -3.38 12.34
CA CYS A 236 -2.08 -3.43 11.11
C CYS A 236 -1.75 -4.86 10.64
N GLN A 237 -1.21 -5.69 11.53
CA GLN A 237 -1.01 -7.12 11.29
C GLN A 237 -1.27 -7.94 12.56
N MET A 238 -1.73 -9.17 12.37
CA MET A 238 -2.11 -10.04 13.48
C MET A 238 -1.64 -11.47 13.22
N SER A 239 -1.19 -12.15 14.28
CA SER A 239 -0.97 -13.60 14.31
C SER A 239 -2.12 -14.20 15.11
N LEU A 240 -2.82 -15.17 14.53
CA LEU A 240 -4.00 -15.80 15.11
C LEU A 240 -3.79 -17.32 15.18
N GLU A 241 -3.75 -17.87 16.38
CA GLU A 241 -3.86 -19.29 16.65
C GLU A 241 -5.35 -19.69 16.70
N VAL A 242 -5.75 -20.72 15.97
CA VAL A 242 -7.10 -21.27 15.96
C VAL A 242 -7.04 -22.72 16.43
N HIS A 243 -7.43 -22.95 17.67
CA HIS A 243 -7.35 -24.22 18.38
C HIS A 243 -8.25 -25.28 17.75
N ASN A 244 -7.91 -26.57 17.91
CA ASN A 244 -8.57 -27.66 17.21
C ASN A 244 -10.11 -27.71 17.48
N PRO A 245 -10.96 -27.48 16.46
CA PRO A 245 -12.37 -27.15 16.66
C PRO A 245 -13.33 -28.33 16.79
N SER A 246 -14.36 -28.11 17.60
CA SER A 246 -15.66 -28.79 17.50
C SER A 246 -16.37 -28.52 16.15
N LEU A 247 -17.47 -29.22 15.87
CA LEU A 247 -18.23 -29.01 14.64
C LEU A 247 -18.80 -27.59 14.50
N GLU A 248 -19.28 -27.00 15.60
CA GLU A 248 -19.80 -25.63 15.60
C GLU A 248 -18.68 -24.60 15.41
N GLN A 249 -17.51 -24.82 16.02
CA GLN A 249 -16.32 -23.99 15.82
C GLN A 249 -15.80 -24.05 14.38
N LYS A 250 -15.84 -25.21 13.71
CA LYS A 250 -15.55 -25.32 12.25
C LYS A 250 -16.48 -24.46 11.42
N LYS A 251 -17.75 -24.38 11.80
CA LYS A 251 -18.72 -23.49 11.15
C LYS A 251 -18.37 -22.02 11.40
N LYS A 252 -18.15 -21.62 12.66
CA LYS A 252 -17.70 -20.25 13.00
C LYS A 252 -16.44 -19.84 12.22
N PHE A 253 -15.48 -20.75 12.09
CA PHE A 253 -14.26 -20.52 11.31
C PHE A 253 -14.52 -20.41 9.80
N LYS A 254 -15.40 -21.24 9.22
CA LYS A 254 -15.80 -21.11 7.82
C LYS A 254 -16.45 -19.74 7.58
N ASP A 255 -17.48 -19.41 8.37
CA ASP A 255 -18.23 -18.16 8.29
C ASP A 255 -17.27 -16.95 8.44
N PHE A 256 -16.28 -17.03 9.33
CA PHE A 256 -15.21 -16.05 9.53
C PHE A 256 -14.35 -15.83 8.28
N ILE A 257 -13.79 -16.91 7.70
CA ILE A 257 -12.94 -16.81 6.51
C ILE A 257 -13.74 -16.30 5.31
N GLU A 258 -14.96 -16.82 5.08
CA GLU A 258 -15.83 -16.32 4.01
C GLU A 258 -16.08 -14.81 4.18
N LYS A 259 -16.30 -14.35 5.42
CA LYS A 259 -16.54 -12.93 5.70
C LYS A 259 -15.32 -12.04 5.43
N LEU A 260 -14.11 -12.47 5.80
CA LEU A 260 -12.89 -11.73 5.48
C LEU A 260 -12.69 -11.58 3.96
N ILE A 261 -13.00 -12.62 3.19
CA ILE A 261 -12.94 -12.58 1.72
C ILE A 261 -14.02 -11.65 1.14
N GLU A 262 -15.24 -11.64 1.67
CA GLU A 262 -16.29 -10.72 1.22
C GLU A 262 -15.93 -9.24 1.46
N GLU A 263 -15.42 -8.92 2.65
CA GLU A 263 -15.19 -7.54 3.06
C GLU A 263 -13.90 -6.95 2.46
N ASN A 264 -12.93 -7.80 2.10
CA ASN A 264 -11.68 -7.40 1.43
C ASN A 264 -10.85 -6.36 2.22
N VAL A 265 -11.01 -6.33 3.54
CA VAL A 265 -10.26 -5.44 4.46
C VAL A 265 -8.94 -6.07 4.89
N TYR A 266 -8.94 -7.38 5.18
CA TYR A 266 -7.76 -8.13 5.63
C TYR A 266 -7.40 -9.24 4.65
N GLY A 267 -6.10 -9.38 4.36
CA GLY A 267 -5.53 -10.56 3.74
C GLY A 267 -5.04 -11.54 4.80
N PHE A 268 -5.32 -12.84 4.63
CA PHE A 268 -4.75 -13.90 5.45
C PHE A 268 -3.71 -14.69 4.64
N PHE A 269 -2.53 -14.90 5.23
CA PHE A 269 -1.43 -15.59 4.55
C PHE A 269 -0.73 -16.56 5.50
N PHE A 270 0.17 -17.36 4.91
CA PHE A 270 1.11 -18.24 5.61
C PHE A 270 0.45 -19.31 6.47
N ALA A 271 -0.81 -19.64 6.19
CA ALA A 271 -1.57 -20.65 6.93
C ALA A 271 -0.79 -21.96 7.16
N GLU A 272 -0.67 -22.37 8.41
CA GLU A 272 0.02 -23.60 8.83
C GLU A 272 -0.91 -24.45 9.71
N ASP A 273 -0.79 -25.77 9.62
CA ASP A 273 -1.52 -26.77 10.42
C ASP A 273 -0.51 -27.59 11.22
N VAL A 274 -0.39 -27.27 12.50
CA VAL A 274 0.50 -27.98 13.45
C VAL A 274 -0.34 -28.32 14.68
N SER A 275 -1.36 -29.17 14.46
CA SER A 275 -2.48 -29.49 15.38
C SER A 275 -3.48 -28.35 15.63
N HIS A 276 -3.04 -27.10 15.50
CA HIS A 276 -3.86 -25.89 15.45
C HIS A 276 -3.56 -25.13 14.15
N ILE A 277 -4.55 -24.37 13.66
CA ILE A 277 -4.40 -23.58 12.44
C ILE A 277 -3.87 -22.21 12.83
N ARG A 278 -2.66 -21.87 12.36
CA ARG A 278 -2.06 -20.54 12.55
C ARG A 278 -2.26 -19.69 11.30
N LEU A 279 -2.64 -18.43 11.49
CA LEU A 279 -3.02 -17.50 10.42
C LEU A 279 -2.44 -16.11 10.65
N TRP A 280 -1.86 -15.52 9.60
CA TRP A 280 -1.34 -14.16 9.65
C TRP A 280 -2.20 -13.20 8.84
N LEU A 281 -2.89 -12.32 9.54
CA LEU A 281 -3.82 -11.33 9.00
C LEU A 281 -3.12 -9.98 8.81
N PHE A 282 -3.42 -9.28 7.71
CA PHE A 282 -2.78 -8.02 7.34
C PHE A 282 -3.82 -7.04 6.77
N ASN A 283 -3.82 -5.80 7.26
CA ASN A 283 -4.85 -4.81 6.91
C ASN A 283 -4.54 -4.05 5.61
N PHE A 284 -5.37 -4.24 4.59
CA PHE A 284 -5.35 -3.52 3.32
C PHE A 284 -6.51 -2.51 3.16
N GLY A 285 -7.51 -2.52 4.05
CA GLY A 285 -8.77 -1.79 3.87
C GLY A 285 -8.79 -0.30 4.28
N THR A 286 -7.77 0.22 4.97
CA THR A 286 -7.75 1.61 5.47
C THR A 286 -7.12 2.62 4.49
N VAL A 287 -7.93 3.16 3.58
CA VAL A 287 -7.51 4.22 2.63
C VAL A 287 -7.63 5.65 3.18
N PHE A 288 -8.43 5.91 4.23
CA PHE A 288 -8.87 7.29 4.56
C PHE A 288 -8.39 7.93 5.87
N LYS A 289 -7.62 7.26 6.74
CA LYS A 289 -7.01 7.91 7.93
C LYS A 289 -5.68 7.32 8.41
N PHE A 290 -5.47 6.01 8.27
CA PHE A 290 -4.27 5.32 8.76
C PHE A 290 -3.40 4.80 7.62
N SER A 291 -2.67 5.70 6.98
CA SER A 291 -1.77 5.43 5.85
C SER A 291 -0.46 4.71 6.24
N VAL A 292 -0.48 3.87 7.28
CA VAL A 292 0.73 3.43 8.01
C VAL A 292 0.92 1.90 8.03
N CYS A 293 -0.13 1.08 7.95
CA CYS A 293 -0.01 -0.37 8.17
C CYS A 293 0.80 -1.14 7.10
N ILE A 294 0.53 -0.93 5.80
CA ILE A 294 1.25 -1.64 4.69
C ILE A 294 1.70 -0.68 3.58
N ASN A 295 1.94 0.59 3.91
CA ASN A 295 2.45 1.59 2.95
C ASN A 295 3.98 1.64 2.90
N ARG A 296 4.61 0.59 2.34
CA ARG A 296 5.83 0.65 1.47
C ARG A 296 6.51 -0.72 1.17
N ALA A 297 5.76 -1.74 0.73
CA ALA A 297 6.41 -2.90 0.09
C ALA A 297 7.19 -2.51 -1.19
N HIS A 298 6.85 -1.39 -1.84
CA HIS A 298 7.55 -0.81 -2.98
C HIS A 298 7.96 0.65 -2.72
N PHE A 299 9.20 0.88 -2.25
CA PHE A 299 10.15 1.85 -2.82
C PHE A 299 11.52 1.73 -2.12
N PHE A 300 12.46 1.03 -2.73
CA PHE A 300 13.90 1.15 -2.38
C PHE A 300 14.65 1.70 -3.59
N ALA A 301 14.70 3.02 -3.67
CA ALA A 301 15.67 3.72 -4.49
C ALA A 301 16.89 4.03 -3.62
N MET A 302 18.04 3.47 -4.02
CA MET A 302 19.43 3.86 -3.72
C MET A 302 19.81 4.33 -2.30
N ASN A 303 20.75 3.60 -1.70
CA ASN A 303 21.46 4.01 -0.48
C ASN A 303 22.25 5.32 -0.65
N MET A 304 21.93 6.29 0.20
CA MET A 304 22.82 7.34 0.73
C MET A 304 22.44 7.48 2.22
N THR A 305 23.34 7.60 3.20
CA THR A 305 24.76 7.97 3.18
C THR A 305 25.43 7.47 4.46
N THR A 306 26.71 7.12 4.40
CA THR A 306 27.61 7.28 5.55
C THR A 306 28.09 8.73 5.64
N MET A 307 28.65 9.10 6.81
CA MET A 307 29.34 10.35 7.16
C MET A 307 28.55 11.45 7.90
N ALA A 308 29.30 12.15 8.75
CA ALA A 308 28.88 12.95 9.90
C ALA A 308 28.48 14.40 9.54
N PRO A 309 27.87 15.17 10.46
CA PRO A 309 27.32 16.49 10.12
C PRO A 309 28.41 17.55 10.01
N ILE A 310 28.49 18.19 8.83
CA ILE A 310 29.15 19.48 8.65
C ILE A 310 28.05 20.51 8.37
N GLY A 311 28.03 21.58 9.18
CA GLY A 311 26.99 22.62 9.10
C GLY A 311 26.92 23.26 7.72
N ARG A 312 25.86 22.95 6.97
CA ARG A 312 25.44 23.68 5.78
C ARG A 312 24.05 24.26 6.04
N LYS A 313 23.81 25.51 5.61
CA LYS A 313 22.45 26.05 5.55
C LYS A 313 21.64 25.14 4.61
N HIS A 314 20.71 24.38 5.18
CA HIS A 314 19.82 23.55 4.36
C HIS A 314 19.00 24.46 3.44
N PRO A 315 18.83 24.11 2.15
CA PRO A 315 17.91 24.84 1.29
C PRO A 315 16.50 24.78 1.91
N LYS A 316 15.81 25.92 1.94
CA LYS A 316 14.45 26.06 2.47
C LYS A 316 13.51 25.25 1.57
N MET A 317 13.20 24.01 1.97
CA MET A 317 12.21 23.17 1.29
C MET A 317 10.85 23.45 1.89
N TRP A 318 9.90 23.85 1.05
CA TRP A 318 8.55 24.14 1.46
C TRP A 318 7.71 22.86 1.54
N GLN A 319 6.83 22.79 2.54
CA GLN A 319 5.83 21.71 2.69
C GLN A 319 4.41 22.20 2.43
N TRP A 320 4.26 23.45 1.99
CA TRP A 320 3.00 24.13 1.71
C TRP A 320 3.17 25.10 0.54
N TYR A 321 2.07 25.43 -0.13
CA TYR A 321 2.07 26.38 -1.24
C TYR A 321 2.45 27.80 -0.78
N HIS A 322 3.32 28.48 -1.53
CA HIS A 322 3.83 29.79 -1.14
C HIS A 322 4.04 30.74 -2.34
N ILE A 323 4.32 32.00 -2.01
CA ILE A 323 4.43 33.16 -2.93
C ILE A 323 5.86 33.77 -2.91
N GLU A 324 6.70 33.39 -1.93
CA GLU A 324 8.07 33.91 -1.80
C GLU A 324 8.92 33.71 -3.07
N LEU A 325 9.84 34.66 -3.32
CA LEU A 325 10.92 34.55 -4.31
C LEU A 325 12.15 33.90 -3.67
N ASN A 326 13.10 33.42 -4.48
CA ASN A 326 14.33 32.65 -4.18
C ASN A 326 14.29 31.12 -4.37
N ASP A 327 13.27 30.57 -5.03
CA ASP A 327 13.23 29.13 -5.33
C ASP A 327 14.20 28.74 -6.45
N VAL A 328 14.59 27.46 -6.44
CA VAL A 328 15.45 26.82 -7.44
C VAL A 328 14.61 25.85 -8.27
N ILE A 329 14.58 26.04 -9.58
CA ILE A 329 13.76 25.26 -10.52
C ILE A 329 14.66 24.25 -11.23
N LEU A 330 14.55 22.96 -10.89
CA LEU A 330 15.34 21.82 -11.41
C LEU A 330 16.86 21.87 -11.15
N PHE A 331 17.53 22.97 -11.49
CA PHE A 331 18.98 23.13 -11.47
C PHE A 331 19.38 24.40 -10.69
N GLN A 332 20.54 24.40 -10.04
CA GLN A 332 20.98 25.49 -9.15
C GLN A 332 21.16 26.83 -9.90
N GLU A 333 21.43 26.74 -11.19
CA GLU A 333 21.58 27.83 -12.15
C GLU A 333 20.24 28.54 -12.44
N TRP A 334 19.11 27.84 -12.33
CA TRP A 334 17.77 28.38 -12.58
C TRP A 334 17.10 28.75 -11.25
N LYS A 335 17.64 29.79 -10.60
CA LYS A 335 17.10 30.34 -9.35
C LYS A 335 16.30 31.63 -9.62
N VAL A 336 15.05 31.68 -9.16
CA VAL A 336 14.17 32.84 -9.34
C VAL A 336 14.43 33.88 -8.26
N GLN A 337 15.17 34.94 -8.59
CA GLN A 337 15.53 35.99 -7.63
C GLN A 337 14.66 37.26 -7.77
N ASP A 338 14.06 37.48 -8.94
CA ASP A 338 13.28 38.67 -9.28
C ASP A 338 11.95 38.32 -9.98
N SER A 339 11.03 39.28 -10.02
CA SER A 339 9.71 39.12 -10.65
C SER A 339 9.75 38.91 -12.16
N GLY A 340 10.76 39.42 -12.87
CA GLY A 340 10.94 39.21 -14.30
C GLY A 340 11.36 37.77 -14.61
N THR A 341 12.33 37.25 -13.87
CA THR A 341 12.72 35.83 -13.92
C THR A 341 11.57 34.92 -13.48
N MET A 342 10.71 35.32 -12.54
CA MET A 342 9.50 34.54 -12.19
C MET A 342 8.54 34.44 -13.39
N ILE A 343 8.20 35.56 -14.02
CA ILE A 343 7.29 35.61 -15.18
C ILE A 343 7.88 34.79 -16.36
N TRP A 344 9.17 34.96 -16.64
CA TRP A 344 9.87 34.18 -17.66
C TRP A 344 9.84 32.67 -17.36
N SER A 345 10.09 32.30 -16.10
CA SER A 345 10.06 30.89 -15.68
C SER A 345 8.66 30.30 -15.84
N CYS A 346 7.60 31.03 -15.51
CA CYS A 346 6.23 30.62 -15.78
C CYS A 346 6.03 30.36 -17.29
N PHE A 347 6.40 31.28 -18.18
CA PHE A 347 6.26 31.04 -19.63
C PHE A 347 6.99 29.78 -20.12
N VAL A 348 8.23 29.54 -19.67
CA VAL A 348 9.00 28.35 -20.07
C VAL A 348 8.34 27.06 -19.54
N VAL A 349 7.91 27.06 -18.28
CA VAL A 349 7.27 25.92 -17.62
C VAL A 349 5.89 25.61 -18.21
N GLY A 350 5.07 26.64 -18.48
CA GLY A 350 3.80 26.49 -19.17
C GLY A 350 3.96 25.97 -20.59
N PHE A 351 4.95 26.46 -21.35
CA PHE A 351 5.27 25.92 -22.67
C PHE A 351 5.73 24.45 -22.62
N ALA A 352 6.53 24.07 -21.60
CA ALA A 352 6.89 22.67 -21.37
C ALA A 352 5.67 21.78 -21.07
N GLY A 353 4.66 22.31 -20.35
CA GLY A 353 3.35 21.64 -20.18
C GLY A 353 2.63 21.41 -21.51
N ILE A 354 2.57 22.42 -22.38
CA ILE A 354 1.98 22.30 -23.73
C ILE A 354 2.74 21.25 -24.57
N LEU A 355 4.07 21.27 -24.49
CA LEU A 355 4.95 20.33 -25.20
C LEU A 355 4.76 18.88 -24.73
N LEU A 356 4.46 18.63 -23.45
CA LEU A 356 4.16 17.28 -22.96
C LEU A 356 2.92 16.68 -23.64
N GLU A 357 1.86 17.46 -23.75
CA GLU A 357 0.61 17.02 -24.39
C GLU A 357 0.79 16.89 -25.91
N PHE A 358 1.61 17.74 -26.55
CA PHE A 358 2.02 17.55 -27.93
C PHE A 358 2.79 16.23 -28.16
N LEU A 359 3.68 15.85 -27.23
CA LEU A 359 4.44 14.59 -27.31
C LEU A 359 3.52 13.37 -27.12
N LYS A 360 2.56 13.43 -26.19
CA LYS A 360 1.52 12.39 -26.02
C LYS A 360 0.75 12.18 -27.32
N TYR A 361 0.24 13.27 -27.91
CA TYR A 361 -0.48 13.21 -29.19
C TYR A 361 0.40 12.72 -30.34
N SER A 362 1.65 13.16 -30.42
CA SER A 362 2.59 12.70 -31.46
C SER A 362 2.87 11.20 -31.35
N GLY A 363 3.03 10.68 -30.13
CA GLY A 363 3.16 9.24 -29.88
C GLY A 363 1.92 8.46 -30.30
N TRP A 364 0.72 8.94 -29.95
CA TRP A 364 -0.55 8.35 -30.39
C TRP A 364 -0.69 8.36 -31.92
N ALA A 365 -0.47 9.50 -32.57
CA ALA A 365 -0.64 9.67 -34.02
C ALA A 365 0.37 8.85 -34.85
N VAL A 366 1.53 8.52 -34.26
CA VAL A 366 2.47 7.56 -34.83
C VAL A 366 1.99 6.12 -34.62
N SER A 367 1.44 5.79 -33.44
CA SER A 367 0.86 4.48 -33.18
C SER A 367 -0.32 4.15 -34.09
N GLU A 368 -1.21 5.10 -34.37
CA GLU A 368 -2.33 4.90 -35.30
C GLU A 368 -1.85 4.59 -36.72
N LYS A 369 -0.81 5.29 -37.20
CA LYS A 369 -0.19 5.05 -38.52
C LYS A 369 0.58 3.72 -38.63
N ILE A 370 0.88 3.08 -37.50
CA ILE A 370 1.56 1.78 -37.43
C ILE A 370 0.55 0.63 -37.50
N LEU A 371 -0.74 0.87 -37.21
CA LEU A 371 -1.78 -0.13 -37.40
C LEU A 371 -1.94 -0.45 -38.90
N PRO A 372 -1.85 -1.73 -39.32
CA PRO A 372 -2.03 -2.08 -40.71
C PRO A 372 -3.49 -1.84 -41.09
N ALA A 373 -3.73 -1.00 -42.11
CA ALA A 373 -5.03 -0.92 -42.74
C ALA A 373 -5.47 -2.32 -43.19
N GLU A 374 -6.67 -2.75 -42.77
CA GLU A 374 -7.25 -4.06 -43.09
C GLU A 374 -7.48 -4.16 -44.61
N LYS A 375 -6.45 -4.55 -45.36
CA LYS A 375 -6.54 -4.81 -46.79
C LYS A 375 -7.28 -6.13 -47.02
N ARG A 376 -8.61 -6.10 -46.92
CA ARG A 376 -9.46 -7.14 -47.50
C ARG A 376 -9.22 -7.19 -49.00
N THR A 377 -8.50 -8.20 -49.45
CA THR A 377 -8.52 -8.59 -50.86
C THR A 377 -9.93 -9.10 -51.21
N LYS A 378 -10.37 -8.83 -52.45
CA LYS A 378 -11.70 -9.25 -52.95
C LYS A 378 -11.92 -10.78 -52.96
N TYR A 379 -10.84 -11.53 -52.74
CA TYR A 379 -10.80 -12.97 -52.52
C TYR A 379 -10.11 -13.21 -51.17
N GLY A 380 -10.77 -13.92 -50.25
CA GLY A 380 -10.38 -14.00 -48.84
C GLY A 380 -9.17 -14.91 -48.57
N GLY A 381 -7.96 -14.42 -48.84
CA GLY A 381 -6.70 -15.05 -48.46
C GLY A 381 -6.00 -14.30 -47.33
N ILE A 382 -5.41 -15.03 -46.38
CA ILE A 382 -4.62 -14.45 -45.29
C ILE A 382 -3.23 -14.05 -45.83
N LEU A 383 -2.98 -12.75 -45.96
CA LEU A 383 -1.64 -12.21 -46.16
C LEU A 383 -0.95 -12.06 -44.80
N VAL A 384 0.06 -12.89 -44.52
CA VAL A 384 0.95 -12.71 -43.37
C VAL A 384 1.92 -11.55 -43.70
N PRO A 385 1.89 -10.42 -42.96
CA PRO A 385 2.83 -9.33 -43.20
C PRO A 385 4.21 -9.71 -42.64
N SER A 386 5.13 -10.11 -43.51
CA SER A 386 6.56 -10.10 -43.17
C SER A 386 7.06 -8.67 -43.30
N ASP A 387 7.24 -7.97 -42.18
CA ASP A 387 7.69 -6.57 -42.21
C ASP A 387 8.84 -6.30 -41.22
N SER A 388 10.03 -6.07 -41.79
CA SER A 388 11.22 -5.63 -41.06
C SER A 388 11.03 -4.28 -40.37
N ARG A 389 9.95 -3.54 -40.70
CA ARG A 389 9.54 -2.30 -40.04
C ARG A 389 9.04 -2.48 -38.60
N PHE A 390 8.72 -3.69 -38.15
CA PHE A 390 8.28 -3.96 -36.77
C PHE A 390 9.24 -3.34 -35.75
N TRP A 391 10.55 -3.62 -35.87
CA TRP A 391 11.58 -3.08 -34.99
C TRP A 391 11.70 -1.56 -35.09
N THR A 392 11.68 -0.99 -36.30
CA THR A 392 11.74 0.47 -36.51
C THR A 392 10.55 1.18 -35.85
N ASN A 393 9.35 0.63 -36.00
CA ASN A 393 8.13 1.16 -35.41
C ASN A 393 8.17 1.11 -33.87
N HIS A 394 8.66 0.01 -33.28
CA HIS A 394 8.86 -0.09 -31.84
C HIS A 394 9.95 0.84 -31.31
N ILE A 395 11.05 1.06 -32.05
CA ILE A 395 12.08 2.04 -31.69
C ILE A 395 11.49 3.46 -31.68
N ILE A 396 10.70 3.83 -32.69
CA ILE A 396 10.06 5.15 -32.76
C ILE A 396 9.04 5.34 -31.63
N GLN A 397 8.18 4.35 -31.36
CA GLN A 397 7.24 4.41 -30.23
C GLN A 397 7.97 4.53 -28.88
N SER A 398 9.04 3.76 -28.68
CA SER A 398 9.88 3.82 -27.47
C SER A 398 10.53 5.19 -27.30
N PHE A 399 10.93 5.84 -28.39
CA PHE A 399 11.49 7.20 -28.38
C PHE A 399 10.46 8.24 -27.92
N TYR A 400 9.23 8.21 -28.45
CA TYR A 400 8.15 9.09 -27.97
C TYR A 400 7.82 8.84 -26.49
N HIS A 401 7.73 7.56 -26.08
CA HIS A 401 7.48 7.20 -24.69
C HIS A 401 8.59 7.70 -23.73
N PHE A 402 9.86 7.62 -24.15
CA PHE A 402 10.99 8.15 -23.40
C PHE A 402 10.88 9.67 -23.19
N TRP A 403 10.68 10.44 -24.27
CA TRP A 403 10.59 11.91 -24.17
C TRP A 403 9.35 12.39 -23.42
N GLN A 404 8.21 11.73 -23.60
CA GLN A 404 7.00 11.98 -22.81
C GLN A 404 7.27 11.75 -21.31
N THR A 405 7.89 10.63 -20.96
CA THR A 405 8.16 10.27 -19.56
C THR A 405 9.19 11.19 -18.92
N LEU A 406 10.26 11.53 -19.64
CA LEU A 406 11.27 12.49 -19.20
C LEU A 406 10.65 13.87 -18.91
N LEU A 407 9.87 14.41 -19.85
CA LEU A 407 9.27 15.73 -19.68
C LEU A 407 8.19 15.74 -18.58
N ALA A 408 7.45 14.65 -18.40
CA ALA A 408 6.51 14.48 -17.29
C ALA A 408 7.22 14.51 -15.93
N PHE A 409 8.33 13.79 -15.76
CA PHE A 409 9.11 13.84 -14.51
C PHE A 409 9.75 15.20 -14.26
N LEU A 410 10.20 15.91 -15.30
CA LEU A 410 10.69 17.28 -15.14
C LEU A 410 9.57 18.23 -14.65
N LEU A 411 8.38 18.18 -15.26
CA LEU A 411 7.23 18.99 -14.83
C LEU A 411 6.73 18.61 -13.44
N MET A 412 6.77 17.32 -13.07
CA MET A 412 6.48 16.87 -11.70
C MET A 412 7.48 17.46 -10.69
N ASN A 413 8.78 17.40 -10.98
CA ASN A 413 9.81 17.99 -10.11
C ASN A 413 9.66 19.52 -10.01
N ILE A 414 9.27 20.20 -11.09
CA ILE A 414 8.94 21.64 -11.07
C ILE A 414 7.72 21.91 -10.17
N TYR A 415 6.67 21.08 -10.25
CA TYR A 415 5.47 21.24 -9.42
C TYR A 415 5.77 21.04 -7.91
N MET A 416 6.72 20.17 -7.57
CA MET A 416 7.20 19.95 -6.20
C MET A 416 8.00 21.14 -5.61
N THR A 417 8.16 22.25 -6.34
CA THR A 417 8.66 23.52 -5.76
C THR A 417 7.65 24.20 -4.85
N PHE A 418 6.35 23.86 -4.94
CA PHE A 418 5.24 24.48 -4.19
C PHE A 418 5.04 26.00 -4.40
N ASN A 419 5.75 26.61 -5.36
CA ASN A 419 5.53 28.01 -5.71
C ASN A 419 4.22 28.16 -6.52
N ILE A 420 3.28 28.96 -6.01
CA ILE A 420 1.93 29.08 -6.58
C ILE A 420 1.94 29.53 -8.05
N TYR A 421 2.79 30.48 -8.43
CA TYR A 421 2.85 30.97 -9.81
C TYR A 421 3.32 29.90 -10.80
N ILE A 422 4.35 29.13 -10.38
CA ILE A 422 4.91 28.05 -11.17
C ILE A 422 3.92 26.89 -11.28
N CYS A 423 3.31 26.47 -10.16
CA CYS A 423 2.27 25.43 -10.13
C CYS A 423 1.08 25.79 -11.02
N LEU A 424 0.57 27.03 -10.94
CA LEU A 424 -0.50 27.52 -11.81
C LEU A 424 -0.06 27.51 -13.28
N SER A 425 1.19 27.84 -13.58
CA SER A 425 1.70 27.80 -14.96
C SER A 425 1.87 26.38 -15.51
N VAL A 426 2.30 25.41 -14.69
CA VAL A 426 2.26 23.97 -15.05
C VAL A 426 0.83 23.56 -15.38
N CYS A 427 -0.13 23.83 -14.47
CA CYS A 427 -1.53 23.47 -14.67
C CYS A 427 -2.14 24.13 -15.91
N LEU A 428 -1.87 25.42 -16.14
CA LEU A 428 -2.34 26.16 -17.31
C LEU A 428 -1.70 25.63 -18.60
N GLY A 429 -0.39 25.35 -18.59
CA GLY A 429 0.32 24.77 -19.72
C GLY A 429 -0.18 23.38 -20.10
N LEU A 430 -0.40 22.51 -19.11
CA LEU A 430 -1.01 21.20 -19.32
C LEU A 430 -2.46 21.31 -19.78
N ALA A 431 -3.26 22.22 -19.23
CA ALA A 431 -4.65 22.43 -19.66
C ALA A 431 -4.71 22.94 -21.10
N ILE A 432 -3.87 23.91 -21.49
CA ILE A 432 -3.77 24.42 -22.86
C ILE A 432 -3.27 23.33 -23.81
N GLY A 433 -2.24 22.56 -23.42
CA GLY A 433 -1.74 21.43 -24.19
C GLY A 433 -2.81 20.37 -24.41
N HIS A 434 -3.51 19.96 -23.35
CA HIS A 434 -4.54 18.94 -23.40
C HIS A 434 -5.75 19.43 -24.20
N PHE A 435 -6.08 20.71 -24.13
CA PHE A 435 -7.10 21.34 -24.97
C PHE A 435 -6.75 21.27 -26.46
N PHE A 436 -5.48 21.48 -26.85
CA PHE A 436 -5.05 21.38 -28.25
C PHE A 436 -4.83 19.95 -28.75
N PHE A 437 -4.46 19.01 -27.87
CA PHE A 437 -3.91 17.70 -28.27
C PHE A 437 -4.64 16.48 -27.68
N GLY A 438 -5.42 16.64 -26.60
CA GLY A 438 -6.03 15.54 -25.84
C GLY A 438 -7.26 14.91 -26.48
N SER A 439 -8.05 15.67 -27.24
CA SER A 439 -9.29 15.20 -27.91
C SER A 439 -9.08 14.15 -29.00
N ARG A 440 -7.83 13.80 -29.29
CA ARG A 440 -7.44 12.82 -30.31
C ARG A 440 -6.76 11.58 -29.75
N VAL A 441 -6.67 11.42 -28.42
CA VAL A 441 -5.93 10.30 -27.78
C VAL A 441 -6.89 9.19 -27.27
N HIS A 442 -8.19 9.35 -27.48
CA HIS A 442 -9.26 8.43 -27.05
C HIS A 442 -10.08 7.91 -28.22
#